data_AF-A0A348ZKI0-F1
#
_entry.id   AF-A0A348ZKI0-F1
#
_cell.length_a   1.000
_cell.length_b   1.000
_cell.length_c   1.000
_cell.angle_alpha   90.00
_cell.angle_beta   90.00
_cell.angle_gamma   90.00
#
_symmetry.space_group_name_H-M   'P 1'
#
loop_
_entity.id
_entity.type
_entity.pdbx_description
1 polymer ?
#
loop_
_entity_poly.entity_id
_entity_poly.type
_entity_poly.pdbx_seq_one_letter_code
_entity_poly.pdbx_strand_id
1 'polypeptide(L)'
;MGLVRRVYVEKKAPFAMAAKELTDDIKGYLGIDGLEKVRVLVRYDVENLSDETFDKALTSIFSEPPVDDVYEEEFPYDESKSKIFSVEYLPGQFDQRADSAEQCVKFLNEDEQPVIKSATTYVLVGDVSDEEFEKVKSYCINPVDSRETGLEKPETLKQNFEEPEDVIVFDGFKDIEEEPLKELYDSLGLAMTFKDFLHIQNYFKNDEDRDPTMTEIRVLDTYWSDHCRHTTFNTELTDVKFDEGFYKEVMESTYEDYLKVRDEIFKGREDKFVCLMDLALMAMRKLKAEGKLDDQEESDEINACSIVVPVEVDGKTEEWLVNFKNETHNHPTEIEPFGGAATCLGGAIRDPLSGRTYVYQAMRVTGAADPTKPLAETMQGKLPQKKLVQGAADGYSSYGNQIGLATGLVKEIYHPDYVAKRMEIGAVMGAAPRRAVQRLTSDPGDIIVLLGGQTGRDGCGGATGSSKIHTEESIEECGAEVQKGNPPTERKLQRLFRREEVSYLIKKCNDFGAGGVSVAIGELADGLHVNLDLVPKKYAGLDGTEIAISESQERMAVVVDPKDVDQFLAYAKEENLEATVVAEVTESPRLVLEWRGKEIVNISREFLDTNGAHQETSVAVDMP
;
A
#
# COMPACT_ATOMS: atom_id res chain seq x y z
N MET A 1 -10.62 34.72 10.13
CA MET A 1 -9.62 33.72 10.56
C MET A 1 -10.21 33.06 11.78
N GLY A 2 -10.63 31.80 11.65
CA GLY A 2 -11.24 31.07 12.77
C GLY A 2 -10.16 30.74 13.79
N LEU A 3 -10.42 31.02 15.07
CA LEU A 3 -9.53 30.60 16.15
C LEU A 3 -9.52 29.06 16.21
N VAL A 4 -8.33 28.47 16.31
CA VAL A 4 -8.18 27.03 16.62
C VAL A 4 -8.71 26.78 18.03
N ARG A 5 -9.62 25.81 18.14
CA ARG A 5 -10.18 25.31 19.41
C ARG A 5 -9.57 23.95 19.71
N ARG A 6 -9.26 23.72 20.99
CA ARG A 6 -8.63 22.47 21.44
C ARG A 6 -9.55 21.72 22.39
N VAL A 7 -9.69 20.42 22.16
CA VAL A 7 -10.50 19.52 22.98
C VAL A 7 -9.65 18.32 23.39
N TYR A 8 -9.70 17.95 24.66
CA TYR A 8 -9.13 16.72 25.19
C TYR A 8 -10.24 15.77 25.61
N VAL A 9 -10.13 14.51 25.23
CA VAL A 9 -11.11 13.47 25.54
C VAL A 9 -10.41 12.31 26.22
N GLU A 10 -10.84 11.98 27.43
CA GLU A 10 -10.26 10.95 28.27
C GLU A 10 -11.31 9.89 28.60
N LYS A 11 -10.97 8.61 28.46
CA LYS A 11 -11.85 7.54 28.94
C LYS A 11 -11.94 7.61 30.47
N LYS A 12 -13.16 7.58 31.02
CA LYS A 12 -13.38 7.49 32.47
C LYS A 12 -12.68 6.26 33.04
N ALA A 13 -12.23 6.35 34.29
CA ALA A 13 -11.41 5.31 34.94
C ALA A 13 -11.89 3.85 34.81
N PRO A 14 -13.21 3.53 34.81
CA PRO A 14 -13.68 2.17 34.56
C PRO A 14 -13.37 1.65 33.14
N PHE A 15 -13.36 2.53 32.14
CA PHE A 15 -13.25 2.20 30.71
C PHE A 15 -11.86 2.45 30.11
N ALA A 16 -10.95 3.07 30.87
CA ALA A 16 -9.58 3.37 30.43
C ALA A 16 -8.68 2.12 30.36
N MET A 17 -9.02 1.12 29.53
CA MET A 17 -8.26 -0.13 29.37
C MET A 17 -6.88 0.12 28.77
N ALA A 18 -6.81 0.86 27.65
CA ALA A 18 -5.54 1.18 27.01
C ALA A 18 -4.55 1.89 27.96
N ALA A 19 -5.04 2.79 28.81
CA ALA A 19 -4.22 3.46 29.81
C ALA A 19 -3.70 2.50 30.90
N LYS A 20 -4.50 1.51 31.29
CA LYS A 20 -4.08 0.47 32.25
C LYS A 20 -3.06 -0.48 31.64
N GLU A 21 -3.30 -0.96 30.42
CA GLU A 21 -2.36 -1.82 29.69
C GLU A 21 -1.02 -1.14 29.48
N LEU A 22 -1.03 0.14 29.06
CA LEU A 22 0.20 0.93 28.93
C LEU A 22 0.90 1.15 30.29
N THR A 23 0.15 1.31 31.37
CA THR A 23 0.74 1.37 32.73
C THR A 23 1.45 0.06 33.05
N ASP A 24 0.80 -1.08 32.81
CA ASP A 24 1.37 -2.40 33.09
C ASP A 24 2.60 -2.68 32.22
N ASP A 25 2.57 -2.27 30.95
CA ASP A 25 3.72 -2.39 30.05
C ASP A 25 4.89 -1.51 30.46
N ILE A 26 4.66 -0.26 30.87
CA ILE A 26 5.75 0.61 31.33
C ILE A 26 6.36 0.07 32.64
N LYS A 27 5.54 -0.39 33.58
CA LYS A 27 6.04 -0.95 34.85
C LYS A 27 6.76 -2.28 34.64
N GLY A 28 6.14 -3.21 33.92
CA GLY A 28 6.65 -4.56 33.72
C GLY A 28 7.72 -4.66 32.65
N TYR A 29 7.45 -4.13 31.46
CA TYR A 29 8.30 -4.29 30.28
C TYR A 29 9.44 -3.26 30.22
N LEU A 30 9.20 -2.01 30.63
CA LEU A 30 10.25 -0.98 30.72
C LEU A 30 10.93 -0.92 32.10
N GLY A 31 10.36 -1.58 33.12
CA GLY A 31 10.94 -1.65 34.46
C GLY A 31 10.86 -0.35 35.27
N ILE A 32 9.85 0.49 35.01
CA ILE A 32 9.71 1.81 35.66
C ILE A 32 8.74 1.69 36.85
N ASP A 33 9.25 1.28 38.01
CA ASP A 33 8.44 0.99 39.21
C ASP A 33 7.82 2.24 39.85
N GLY A 34 8.47 3.40 39.72
CA GLY A 34 8.02 4.68 40.29
C GLY A 34 6.77 5.27 39.63
N LEU A 35 6.36 4.73 38.47
CA LEU A 35 5.10 5.08 37.81
C LEU A 35 3.90 4.59 38.64
N GLU A 36 2.99 5.50 38.99
CA GLU A 36 1.74 5.19 39.66
C GLU A 36 0.64 4.81 38.66
N LYS A 37 0.47 5.60 37.59
CA LYS A 37 -0.48 5.35 36.50
C LYS A 37 -0.18 6.18 35.26
N VAL A 38 -0.70 5.74 34.12
CA VAL A 38 -0.79 6.53 32.89
C VAL A 38 -2.23 7.00 32.68
N ARG A 39 -2.39 8.20 32.15
CA ARG A 39 -3.62 8.65 31.50
C ARG A 39 -3.35 8.84 30.01
N VAL A 40 -4.35 8.53 29.20
CA VAL A 40 -4.30 8.65 27.75
C VAL A 40 -5.49 9.49 27.33
N LEU A 41 -5.20 10.65 26.73
CA LEU A 41 -6.21 11.58 26.22
C LEU A 41 -6.07 11.69 24.70
N VAL A 42 -7.18 11.74 24.01
CA VAL A 42 -7.22 12.13 22.60
C VAL A 42 -7.35 13.65 22.56
N ARG A 43 -6.42 14.31 21.89
CA ARG A 43 -6.43 15.75 21.62
C ARG A 43 -6.98 15.98 20.21
N TYR A 44 -8.00 16.82 20.10
CA TYR A 44 -8.50 17.36 18.84
C TYR A 44 -8.17 18.84 18.77
N ASP A 45 -7.49 19.25 17.71
CA ASP A 45 -7.39 20.65 17.32
C ASP A 45 -8.32 20.90 16.14
N VAL A 46 -9.17 21.91 16.24
CA VAL A 46 -10.29 22.13 15.33
C VAL A 46 -10.35 23.57 14.83
N GLU A 47 -10.46 23.75 13.51
CA GLU A 47 -10.63 25.04 12.83
C GLU A 47 -11.85 25.00 11.89
N ASN A 48 -12.40 26.18 11.54
CA ASN A 48 -13.48 26.38 10.56
C ASN A 48 -14.83 25.72 10.91
N LEU A 49 -15.18 25.70 12.19
CA LEU A 49 -16.51 25.31 12.67
C LEU A 49 -17.24 26.50 13.27
N SER A 50 -18.57 26.50 13.16
CA SER A 50 -19.41 27.40 13.95
C SER A 50 -19.42 26.97 15.44
N ASP A 51 -19.85 27.86 16.33
CA ASP A 51 -20.01 27.52 17.75
C ASP A 51 -21.09 26.46 17.95
N GLU A 52 -22.20 26.57 17.22
CA GLU A 52 -23.30 25.60 17.30
C GLU A 52 -22.86 24.19 16.90
N THR A 53 -22.12 24.05 15.80
CA THR A 53 -21.64 22.73 15.37
C THR A 53 -20.59 22.18 16.32
N PHE A 54 -19.68 23.03 16.81
CA PHE A 54 -18.66 22.62 17.76
C PHE A 54 -19.28 22.09 19.07
N ASP A 55 -20.23 22.82 19.66
CA ASP A 55 -20.92 22.41 20.89
C ASP A 55 -21.62 21.05 20.74
N LYS A 56 -22.22 20.80 19.57
CA LYS A 56 -22.81 19.48 19.26
C LYS A 56 -21.72 18.42 19.13
N ALA A 57 -20.67 18.71 18.35
CA ALA A 57 -19.58 17.79 18.07
C ALA A 57 -18.85 17.32 19.35
N LEU A 58 -18.75 18.17 20.39
CA LEU A 58 -18.18 17.80 21.69
C LEU A 58 -18.81 16.53 22.29
N THR A 59 -20.12 16.35 22.12
CA THR A 59 -20.87 15.25 22.78
C THR A 59 -21.35 14.16 21.83
N SER A 60 -21.20 14.37 20.51
CA SER A 60 -21.68 13.42 19.50
C SER A 60 -20.57 12.86 18.58
N ILE A 61 -19.41 13.52 18.50
CA ILE A 61 -18.33 13.15 17.57
C ILE A 61 -17.01 12.97 18.31
N PHE A 62 -16.58 13.99 19.05
CA PHE A 62 -15.28 13.94 19.72
C PHE A 62 -15.28 13.00 20.92
N SER A 63 -16.45 12.78 21.54
CA SER A 63 -16.58 11.96 22.74
C SER A 63 -17.86 11.12 22.75
N GLU A 64 -17.84 10.09 23.60
CA GLU A 64 -19.00 9.34 24.03
C GLU A 64 -19.30 9.70 25.51
N PRO A 65 -20.23 10.64 25.79
CA PRO A 65 -20.47 11.17 27.13
C PRO A 65 -20.68 10.13 28.26
N PRO A 66 -21.27 8.94 28.01
CA PRO A 66 -21.37 7.91 29.04
C PRO A 66 -20.01 7.42 29.55
N VAL A 67 -19.00 7.33 28.69
CA VAL A 67 -17.71 6.69 28.97
C VAL A 67 -16.51 7.64 28.94
N ASP A 68 -16.68 8.85 28.42
CA ASP A 68 -15.61 9.85 28.26
C ASP A 68 -15.84 11.09 29.14
N ASP A 69 -14.74 11.65 29.60
CA ASP A 69 -14.63 12.99 30.15
C ASP A 69 -14.05 13.91 29.06
N VAL A 70 -14.64 15.10 28.91
CA VAL A 70 -14.26 16.09 27.88
C VAL A 70 -13.74 17.33 28.58
N TYR A 71 -12.61 17.85 28.10
CA TYR A 71 -11.99 19.06 28.59
C TYR A 71 -11.70 20.00 27.41
N GLU A 72 -12.17 21.22 27.49
CA GLU A 72 -11.87 22.27 26.51
C GLU A 72 -10.62 23.03 26.92
N GLU A 73 -9.73 23.27 25.96
CA GLU A 73 -8.47 24.02 26.07
C GLU A 73 -7.40 23.39 27.00
N GLU A 74 -7.75 23.02 28.23
CA GLU A 74 -6.86 22.46 29.24
C GLU A 74 -7.56 21.34 30.01
N PHE A 75 -6.78 20.39 30.54
CA PHE A 75 -7.28 19.30 31.40
C PHE A 75 -6.54 19.31 32.75
N PRO A 76 -7.17 18.84 33.83
CA PRO A 76 -6.55 18.86 35.16
C PRO A 76 -5.42 17.83 35.27
N TYR A 77 -4.25 18.22 35.80
CA TYR A 77 -3.16 17.32 36.18
C TYR A 77 -2.34 17.91 37.35
N ASP A 78 -1.54 17.07 38.02
CA ASP A 78 -0.63 17.51 39.09
C ASP A 78 0.76 17.78 38.51
N GLU A 79 1.10 19.06 38.30
CA GLU A 79 2.41 19.49 37.77
C GLU A 79 3.60 18.95 38.57
N SER A 80 3.43 18.70 39.87
CA SER A 80 4.53 18.24 40.73
C SER A 80 4.82 16.75 40.61
N LYS A 81 3.90 16.00 39.98
CA LYS A 81 3.94 14.53 39.90
C LYS A 81 3.70 13.97 38.49
N SER A 82 3.53 14.85 37.51
CA SER A 82 3.13 14.43 36.17
C SER A 82 4.15 14.87 35.13
N LYS A 83 4.44 13.96 34.19
CA LYS A 83 5.14 14.29 32.95
C LYS A 83 4.22 14.05 31.77
N ILE A 84 4.21 15.00 30.83
CA ILE A 84 3.23 15.05 29.74
C ILE A 84 3.98 15.17 28.42
N PHE A 85 3.55 14.40 27.44
CA PHE A 85 3.93 14.58 26.04
C PHE A 85 2.75 14.22 25.15
N SER A 86 2.73 14.75 23.93
CA SER A 86 1.71 14.41 22.94
C SER A 86 2.37 13.83 21.70
N VAL A 87 1.68 12.90 21.06
CA VAL A 87 2.14 12.20 19.87
C VAL A 87 1.12 12.40 18.76
N GLU A 88 1.56 12.90 17.60
CA GLU A 88 0.75 13.01 16.39
C GLU A 88 1.43 12.26 15.25
N TYR A 89 0.67 11.96 14.20
CA TYR A 89 1.27 11.41 12.99
C TYR A 89 2.15 12.44 12.28
N LEU A 90 3.15 11.96 11.55
CA LEU A 90 3.98 12.82 10.71
C LEU A 90 3.13 13.57 9.68
N PRO A 91 3.51 14.80 9.29
CA PRO A 91 2.82 15.52 8.22
C PRO A 91 2.72 14.68 6.94
N GLY A 92 1.52 14.64 6.35
CA GLY A 92 1.25 13.89 5.11
C GLY A 92 0.77 12.46 5.33
N GLN A 93 0.97 11.88 6.52
CA GLN A 93 0.41 10.57 6.90
C GLN A 93 -1.11 10.65 7.10
N PHE A 94 -1.81 9.56 6.76
CA PHE A 94 -3.26 9.50 6.94
C PHE A 94 -3.63 9.35 8.43
N ASP A 95 -4.32 10.34 8.97
CA ASP A 95 -4.92 10.31 10.31
C ASP A 95 -6.39 9.90 10.20
N GLN A 96 -6.65 8.60 10.36
CA GLN A 96 -8.00 8.05 10.29
C GLN A 96 -8.96 8.70 11.30
N ARG A 97 -8.47 9.06 12.49
CA ARG A 97 -9.31 9.63 13.55
C ARG A 97 -9.70 11.07 13.21
N ALA A 98 -8.78 11.86 12.70
CA ALA A 98 -9.07 13.20 12.21
C ALA A 98 -10.03 13.16 11.01
N ASP A 99 -9.74 12.34 9.99
CA ASP A 99 -10.60 12.17 8.80
C ASP A 99 -12.03 11.75 9.18
N SER A 100 -12.16 10.75 10.05
CA SER A 100 -13.48 10.31 10.55
C SER A 100 -14.21 11.44 11.27
N ALA A 101 -13.51 12.23 12.10
CA ALA A 101 -14.11 13.36 12.80
C ALA A 101 -14.56 14.45 11.81
N GLU A 102 -13.77 14.76 10.79
CA GLU A 102 -14.14 15.76 9.76
C GLU A 102 -15.39 15.32 8.99
N GLN A 103 -15.44 14.07 8.55
CA GLN A 103 -16.61 13.51 7.87
C GLN A 103 -17.84 13.50 8.78
N CYS A 104 -17.69 13.11 10.05
CA CYS A 104 -18.79 13.12 11.00
C CYS A 104 -19.33 14.52 11.28
N VAL A 105 -18.45 15.53 11.34
CA VAL A 105 -18.87 16.91 11.56
C VAL A 105 -19.68 17.44 10.37
N LYS A 106 -19.32 17.05 9.14
CA LYS A 106 -20.10 17.39 7.94
C LYS A 106 -21.51 16.78 7.93
N PHE A 107 -21.78 15.72 8.71
CA PHE A 107 -23.16 15.25 8.91
C PHE A 107 -23.99 16.15 9.85
N LEU A 108 -23.34 16.93 10.73
CA LEU A 108 -24.02 17.93 11.54
C LEU A 108 -24.37 19.17 10.71
N ASN A 109 -23.47 19.57 9.81
CA ASN A 109 -23.65 20.68 8.89
C ASN A 109 -22.80 20.50 7.62
N GLU A 110 -23.45 20.29 6.47
CA GLU A 110 -22.78 20.02 5.19
C GLU A 110 -22.04 21.23 4.60
N ASP A 111 -22.42 22.44 5.00
CA ASP A 111 -21.81 23.68 4.52
C ASP A 111 -20.46 23.99 5.19
N GLU A 112 -20.13 23.28 6.28
CA GLU A 112 -18.89 23.49 7.01
C GLU A 112 -17.70 22.77 6.34
N GLN A 113 -16.53 23.40 6.46
CA GLN A 113 -15.26 22.86 5.97
C GLN A 113 -14.30 22.71 7.16
N PRO A 114 -14.61 21.76 8.08
CA PRO A 114 -13.73 21.48 9.21
C PRO A 114 -12.31 21.22 8.76
N VAL A 115 -11.35 21.70 9.55
CA VAL A 115 -9.99 21.17 9.54
C VAL A 115 -9.73 20.65 10.94
N ILE A 116 -9.45 19.36 11.07
CA ILE A 116 -9.25 18.69 12.35
C ILE A 116 -7.90 17.98 12.32
N LYS A 117 -7.13 18.14 13.40
CA LYS A 117 -5.94 17.32 13.66
C LYS A 117 -6.12 16.57 14.96
N SER A 118 -5.65 15.33 15.01
CA SER A 118 -5.66 14.54 16.24
C SER A 118 -4.25 14.26 16.76
N ALA A 119 -4.13 14.13 18.08
CA ALA A 119 -2.93 13.67 18.74
C ALA A 119 -3.32 12.83 19.97
N THR A 120 -2.43 11.97 20.42
CA THR A 120 -2.57 11.25 21.69
C THR A 120 -1.69 11.91 22.74
N THR A 121 -2.29 12.42 23.82
CA THR A 121 -1.59 13.00 24.96
C THR A 121 -1.46 11.98 26.08
N TYR A 122 -0.23 11.70 26.47
CA TYR A 122 0.11 10.80 27.57
C TYR A 122 0.45 11.61 28.82
N VAL A 123 -0.13 11.23 29.95
CA VAL A 123 0.17 11.82 31.26
C VAL A 123 0.69 10.71 32.17
N LEU A 124 2.00 10.71 32.41
CA LEU A 124 2.64 9.79 33.35
C LEU A 124 2.57 10.39 34.75
N VAL A 125 1.89 9.71 35.67
CA VAL A 125 1.74 10.15 37.05
C VAL A 125 2.62 9.26 37.94
N GLY A 126 3.51 9.86 38.72
CA GLY A 126 4.40 9.16 39.65
C GLY A 126 5.80 9.75 39.70
N ASP A 127 6.71 9.02 40.32
CA ASP A 127 8.13 9.37 40.37
C ASP A 127 8.83 8.77 39.14
N VAL A 128 8.95 9.57 38.08
CA VAL A 128 9.55 9.16 36.80
C VAL A 128 10.71 10.11 36.48
N SER A 129 11.93 9.57 36.45
CA SER A 129 13.14 10.33 36.10
C SER A 129 13.11 10.82 34.65
N ASP A 130 14.01 11.74 34.28
CA ASP A 130 14.09 12.23 32.89
C ASP A 130 14.52 11.11 31.92
N GLU A 131 15.43 10.22 32.36
CA GLU A 131 15.86 9.08 31.54
C GLU A 131 14.71 8.07 31.32
N GLU A 132 13.92 7.79 32.35
CA GLU A 132 12.73 6.93 32.23
C GLU A 132 11.66 7.56 31.35
N PHE A 133 11.49 8.88 31.44
CA PHE A 133 10.55 9.61 30.60
C PHE A 133 10.88 9.48 29.11
N GLU A 134 12.15 9.63 28.75
CA GLU A 134 12.61 9.44 27.36
C GLU A 134 12.46 7.98 26.91
N LYS A 135 12.69 6.98 27.78
CA LYS A 135 12.41 5.58 27.46
C LYS A 135 10.93 5.34 27.15
N VAL A 136 10.02 5.96 27.90
CA VAL A 136 8.58 5.87 27.64
C VAL A 136 8.22 6.55 26.32
N LYS A 137 8.81 7.71 26.01
CA LYS A 137 8.62 8.38 24.71
C LYS A 137 9.05 7.50 23.54
N SER A 138 10.26 6.95 23.57
CA SER A 138 10.75 6.01 22.56
C SER A 138 9.92 4.73 22.46
N TYR A 139 9.22 4.36 23.55
CA TYR A 139 8.26 3.27 23.52
C TYR A 139 6.90 3.68 22.89
N CYS A 140 6.44 4.91 23.06
CA CYS A 140 5.13 5.34 22.56
C CYS A 140 5.18 5.97 21.14
N ILE A 141 6.36 6.39 20.69
CA ILE A 141 6.57 7.04 19.40
C ILE A 141 7.30 6.07 18.48
N ASN A 142 6.68 5.77 17.34
CA ASN A 142 7.39 5.13 16.24
C ASN A 142 7.86 6.26 15.29
N PRO A 143 9.16 6.57 15.21
CA PRO A 143 9.66 7.72 14.45
C PRO A 143 9.35 7.65 12.96
N VAL A 144 8.98 6.47 12.46
CA VAL A 144 8.63 6.26 11.05
C VAL A 144 7.25 6.82 10.72
N ASP A 145 6.31 6.86 11.68
CA ASP A 145 4.93 7.24 11.41
C ASP A 145 4.42 8.40 12.28
N SER A 146 5.08 8.65 13.41
CA SER A 146 4.63 9.57 14.44
C SER A 146 5.77 10.38 15.03
N ARG A 147 5.42 11.54 15.60
CA ARG A 147 6.35 12.45 16.25
C ARG A 147 5.76 13.04 17.52
N GLU A 148 6.63 13.53 18.38
CA GLU A 148 6.20 14.38 19.48
C GLU A 148 5.65 15.72 18.94
N THR A 149 4.57 16.18 19.56
CA THR A 149 3.95 17.48 19.28
C THR A 149 3.77 18.24 20.59
N GLY A 150 4.01 19.54 20.54
CA GLY A 150 3.99 20.40 21.73
C GLY A 150 2.59 20.55 22.32
N LEU A 151 2.54 21.05 23.56
CA LEU A 151 1.30 21.53 24.19
C LEU A 151 0.89 22.91 23.67
N GLU A 152 1.74 23.58 22.90
CA GLU A 152 1.41 24.86 22.28
C GLU A 152 0.25 24.69 21.29
N LYS A 153 -0.70 25.62 21.34
CA LYS A 153 -1.85 25.60 20.44
C LYS A 153 -1.47 26.33 19.15
N PRO A 154 -1.60 25.69 17.97
CA PRO A 154 -1.28 26.36 16.71
C PRO A 154 -2.27 27.50 16.43
N GLU A 155 -1.80 28.55 15.76
CA GLU A 155 -2.67 29.66 15.35
C GLU A 155 -3.62 29.27 14.21
N THR A 156 -3.21 28.33 13.36
CA THR A 156 -4.00 27.75 12.27
C THR A 156 -3.58 26.31 12.03
N LEU A 157 -4.53 25.50 11.60
CA LEU A 157 -4.30 24.12 11.15
C LEU A 157 -4.07 24.04 9.65
N LYS A 158 -4.31 25.13 8.91
CA LYS A 158 -4.02 25.23 7.49
C LYS A 158 -2.53 25.06 7.24
N GLN A 159 -2.22 24.10 6.39
CA GLN A 159 -0.87 23.91 5.89
C GLN A 159 -0.70 24.74 4.63
N ASN A 160 0.34 25.57 4.60
CA ASN A 160 0.76 26.24 3.39
C ASN A 160 1.74 25.33 2.68
N PHE A 161 1.39 24.91 1.47
CA PHE A 161 2.27 24.16 0.60
C PHE A 161 2.85 25.10 -0.43
N GLU A 162 4.16 25.02 -0.63
CA GLU A 162 4.80 25.70 -1.75
C GLU A 162 4.31 25.08 -3.05
N GLU A 163 4.22 25.91 -4.09
CA GLU A 163 3.92 25.41 -5.41
C GLU A 163 5.12 24.59 -5.90
N PRO A 164 4.93 23.31 -6.31
CA PRO A 164 6.05 22.48 -6.70
C PRO A 164 6.67 23.01 -8.00
N GLU A 165 7.99 22.89 -8.09
CA GLU A 165 8.75 23.20 -9.31
C GLU A 165 8.35 22.28 -10.47
N ASP A 166 8.73 22.66 -11.69
CA ASP A 166 8.55 21.81 -12.86
C ASP A 166 9.48 20.58 -12.79
N VAL A 167 9.04 19.47 -13.39
CA VAL A 167 9.85 18.25 -13.49
C VAL A 167 11.12 18.53 -14.28
N ILE A 168 12.26 18.14 -13.73
CA ILE A 168 13.56 18.36 -14.38
C ILE A 168 13.72 17.47 -15.62
N VAL A 169 14.43 17.99 -16.62
CA VAL A 169 14.91 17.25 -17.80
C VAL A 169 16.42 17.05 -17.64
N PHE A 170 16.91 15.84 -17.91
CA PHE A 170 18.33 15.54 -17.81
C PHE A 170 19.08 15.98 -19.07
N ASP A 171 19.30 17.28 -19.24
CA ASP A 171 19.96 17.83 -20.43
C ASP A 171 21.30 17.14 -20.73
N GLY A 172 21.43 16.61 -21.95
CA GLY A 172 22.62 15.91 -22.43
C GLY A 172 22.69 14.44 -22.04
N PHE A 173 21.71 13.88 -21.31
CA PHE A 173 21.65 12.48 -20.88
C PHE A 173 22.01 11.49 -21.98
N LYS A 174 21.46 11.68 -23.18
CA LYS A 174 21.67 10.77 -24.32
C LYS A 174 23.12 10.70 -24.83
N ASP A 175 23.95 11.67 -24.44
CA ASP A 175 25.35 11.81 -24.87
C ASP A 175 26.36 11.78 -23.70
N ILE A 176 25.90 11.51 -22.47
CA ILE A 176 26.80 11.36 -21.32
C ILE A 176 27.67 10.11 -21.50
N GLU A 177 28.97 10.25 -21.31
CA GLU A 177 29.93 9.14 -21.28
C GLU A 177 29.69 8.24 -20.05
N GLU A 178 30.13 6.98 -20.10
CA GLU A 178 29.76 5.95 -19.11
C GLU A 178 30.09 6.32 -17.64
N GLU A 179 31.27 6.90 -17.39
CA GLU A 179 31.71 7.27 -16.02
C GLU A 179 30.81 8.36 -15.39
N PRO A 180 30.60 9.55 -16.01
CA PRO A 180 29.63 10.53 -15.47
C PRO A 180 28.18 10.02 -15.44
N LEU A 181 27.79 9.11 -16.34
CA LEU A 181 26.47 8.49 -16.30
C LEU A 181 26.31 7.60 -15.05
N LYS A 182 27.39 6.89 -14.68
CA LYS A 182 27.42 6.08 -13.47
C LYS A 182 27.31 6.93 -12.21
N GLU A 183 27.98 8.08 -12.15
CA GLU A 183 27.85 9.05 -11.06
C GLU A 183 26.40 9.57 -10.93
N LEU A 184 25.75 9.88 -12.07
CA LEU A 184 24.34 10.26 -12.08
C LEU A 184 23.45 9.13 -11.54
N TYR A 185 23.62 7.90 -12.04
CA TYR A 185 22.87 6.73 -11.56
C TYR A 185 23.01 6.55 -10.04
N ASP A 186 24.24 6.61 -9.51
CA ASP A 186 24.49 6.42 -8.08
C ASP A 186 23.85 7.54 -7.23
N SER A 187 23.69 8.75 -7.79
CA SER A 187 23.02 9.87 -7.11
C SER A 187 21.49 9.75 -7.03
N LEU A 188 20.87 8.94 -7.88
CA LEU A 188 19.41 8.86 -8.01
C LEU A 188 18.77 7.82 -7.07
N GLY A 189 19.57 6.92 -6.49
CA GLY A 189 19.07 5.91 -5.54
C GLY A 189 18.09 4.90 -6.15
N LEU A 190 18.20 4.65 -7.46
CA LEU A 190 17.33 3.76 -8.25
C LEU A 190 17.44 2.30 -7.82
N ALA A 191 16.38 1.51 -8.02
CA ALA A 191 16.38 0.06 -7.79
C ALA A 191 16.81 -0.75 -9.01
N MET A 192 16.58 -0.23 -10.22
CA MET A 192 17.04 -0.86 -11.47
C MET A 192 18.57 -1.02 -11.48
N THR A 193 19.10 -1.92 -12.31
CA THR A 193 20.55 -2.08 -12.43
C THR A 193 21.15 -0.99 -13.32
N PHE A 194 22.48 -0.79 -13.23
CA PHE A 194 23.16 0.12 -14.17
C PHE A 194 23.04 -0.34 -15.64
N LYS A 195 22.87 -1.64 -15.90
CA LYS A 195 22.61 -2.14 -17.26
C LYS A 195 21.25 -1.66 -17.78
N ASP A 196 20.24 -1.62 -16.92
CA ASP A 196 18.93 -1.07 -17.27
C ASP A 196 19.06 0.43 -17.54
N PHE A 197 19.80 1.16 -16.72
CA PHE A 197 20.04 2.59 -16.93
C PHE A 197 20.75 2.91 -18.26
N LEU A 198 21.74 2.08 -18.66
CA LEU A 198 22.36 2.15 -19.99
C LEU A 198 21.36 1.81 -21.11
N HIS A 199 20.45 0.86 -20.89
CA HIS A 199 19.41 0.54 -21.85
C HIS A 199 18.47 1.75 -22.08
N ILE A 200 18.12 2.46 -21.01
CA ILE A 200 17.36 3.72 -21.05
C ILE A 200 18.12 4.78 -21.86
N GLN A 201 19.40 5.00 -21.58
CA GLN A 201 20.21 5.94 -22.35
C GLN A 201 20.22 5.61 -23.84
N ASN A 202 20.39 4.33 -24.19
CA ASN A 202 20.39 3.90 -25.58
C ASN A 202 19.04 4.14 -26.28
N TYR A 203 17.93 3.92 -25.60
CA TYR A 203 16.60 4.21 -26.14
C TYR A 203 16.40 5.71 -26.41
N PHE A 204 16.70 6.55 -25.42
CA PHE A 204 16.56 8.00 -25.55
C PHE A 204 17.52 8.59 -26.60
N LYS A 205 18.69 7.98 -26.78
CA LYS A 205 19.66 8.35 -27.81
C LYS A 205 19.25 7.92 -29.21
N ASN A 206 18.88 6.66 -29.39
CA ASN A 206 18.77 6.03 -30.72
C ASN A 206 17.34 6.08 -31.28
N ASP A 207 16.33 5.98 -30.42
CA ASP A 207 14.93 5.81 -30.83
C ASP A 207 14.13 7.12 -30.67
N GLU A 208 14.34 7.84 -29.57
CA GLU A 208 13.56 9.06 -29.26
C GLU A 208 14.29 10.37 -29.63
N ASP A 209 15.62 10.34 -29.79
CA ASP A 209 16.50 11.49 -30.06
C ASP A 209 16.26 12.70 -29.13
N ARG A 210 15.97 12.45 -27.85
CA ARG A 210 15.73 13.48 -26.83
C ARG A 210 16.23 13.04 -25.46
N ASP A 211 16.36 13.99 -24.55
CA ASP A 211 16.67 13.68 -23.17
C ASP A 211 15.40 13.32 -22.37
N PRO A 212 15.50 12.41 -21.39
CA PRO A 212 14.40 12.03 -20.53
C PRO A 212 14.13 13.05 -19.43
N THR A 213 12.89 13.05 -18.94
CA THR A 213 12.54 13.73 -17.68
C THR A 213 12.92 12.88 -16.47
N MET A 214 12.99 13.49 -15.28
CA MET A 214 13.05 12.74 -14.02
C MET A 214 11.90 11.76 -13.86
N THR A 215 10.68 12.15 -14.26
CA THR A 215 9.51 11.28 -14.14
C THR A 215 9.66 10.05 -15.01
N GLU A 216 10.19 10.15 -16.23
CA GLU A 216 10.43 8.99 -17.10
C GLU A 216 11.42 8.00 -16.49
N ILE A 217 12.52 8.51 -15.92
CA ILE A 217 13.49 7.66 -15.21
C ILE A 217 12.83 6.95 -14.02
N ARG A 218 12.02 7.66 -13.22
CA ARG A 218 11.34 7.09 -12.04
C ARG A 218 10.23 6.10 -12.40
N VAL A 219 9.49 6.36 -13.48
CA VAL A 219 8.49 5.43 -14.01
C VAL A 219 9.17 4.14 -14.47
N LEU A 220 10.26 4.24 -15.25
CA LEU A 220 11.03 3.07 -15.69
C LEU A 220 11.65 2.32 -14.51
N ASP A 221 12.16 3.03 -13.49
CA ASP A 221 12.68 2.42 -12.25
C ASP A 221 11.61 1.60 -11.53
N THR A 222 10.38 2.10 -11.54
CA THR A 222 9.28 1.40 -10.89
C THR A 222 8.79 0.22 -11.71
N TYR A 223 8.57 0.40 -13.02
CA TYR A 223 8.16 -0.67 -13.95
C TYR A 223 9.17 -1.83 -13.96
N TRP A 224 10.47 -1.54 -13.91
CA TRP A 224 11.53 -2.53 -14.02
C TRP A 224 12.13 -2.94 -12.66
N SER A 225 11.55 -2.45 -11.56
CA SER A 225 11.90 -2.91 -10.21
C SER A 225 11.65 -4.41 -10.06
N ASP A 226 12.38 -5.07 -9.15
CA ASP A 226 12.19 -6.50 -8.89
C ASP A 226 10.76 -6.83 -8.43
N HIS A 227 10.11 -5.90 -7.72
CA HIS A 227 8.72 -6.03 -7.28
C HIS A 227 7.73 -6.13 -8.45
N CYS A 228 7.88 -5.29 -9.49
CA CYS A 228 6.97 -5.29 -10.64
C CYS A 228 7.37 -6.35 -11.68
N ARG A 229 8.65 -6.40 -12.03
CA ARG A 229 9.18 -7.28 -13.09
C ARG A 229 9.41 -8.72 -12.63
N HIS A 230 9.47 -8.96 -11.32
CA HIS A 230 9.94 -10.24 -10.76
C HIS A 230 11.30 -10.64 -11.35
N THR A 231 12.22 -9.66 -11.49
CA THR A 231 13.51 -9.82 -12.15
C THR A 231 14.26 -11.04 -11.64
N THR A 232 14.36 -11.22 -10.32
CA THR A 232 14.97 -12.37 -9.67
C THR A 232 14.35 -13.69 -10.14
N PHE A 233 13.02 -13.74 -10.27
CA PHE A 233 12.33 -14.94 -10.74
C PHE A 233 12.47 -15.15 -12.25
N ASN A 234 12.68 -14.09 -13.01
CA ASN A 234 12.83 -14.09 -14.46
C ASN A 234 14.30 -14.07 -14.92
N THR A 235 15.29 -14.08 -14.02
CA THR A 235 16.70 -14.21 -14.37
C THR A 235 16.99 -15.59 -14.93
N GLU A 236 17.71 -15.67 -16.04
CA GLU A 236 18.11 -16.93 -16.65
C GLU A 236 19.14 -17.66 -15.79
N LEU A 237 18.87 -18.94 -15.51
CA LEU A 237 19.77 -19.83 -14.78
C LEU A 237 20.58 -20.66 -15.79
N THR A 238 21.85 -20.32 -15.98
CA THR A 238 22.72 -20.92 -17.01
C THR A 238 23.46 -22.17 -16.54
N ASP A 239 23.72 -22.28 -15.23
CA ASP A 239 24.43 -23.40 -14.61
C ASP A 239 23.79 -23.70 -13.25
N VAL A 240 23.15 -24.87 -13.12
CA VAL A 240 22.49 -25.32 -11.88
C VAL A 240 23.25 -26.52 -11.34
N LYS A 241 23.83 -26.37 -10.16
CA LYS A 241 24.63 -27.39 -9.47
C LYS A 241 23.97 -27.80 -8.16
N PHE A 242 24.10 -29.08 -7.84
CA PHE A 242 23.62 -29.65 -6.57
C PHE A 242 24.81 -30.17 -5.77
N ASP A 243 24.89 -29.76 -4.52
CA ASP A 243 25.93 -30.20 -3.60
C ASP A 243 25.84 -31.70 -3.28
N GLU A 244 26.96 -32.28 -2.84
CA GLU A 244 26.98 -33.66 -2.39
C GLU A 244 26.19 -33.83 -1.08
N GLY A 245 25.29 -34.81 -1.04
CA GLY A 245 24.50 -35.07 0.16
C GLY A 245 23.43 -36.12 -0.01
N PHE A 246 22.72 -36.42 1.08
CA PHE A 246 21.67 -37.44 1.12
C PHE A 246 20.53 -37.18 0.13
N TYR A 247 20.20 -35.91 -0.14
CA TYR A 247 19.08 -35.52 -1.01
C TYR A 247 19.47 -35.28 -2.47
N LYS A 248 20.76 -35.35 -2.83
CA LYS A 248 21.27 -35.00 -4.17
C LYS A 248 20.53 -35.75 -5.29
N GLU A 249 20.50 -37.08 -5.22
CA GLU A 249 19.86 -37.90 -6.27
C GLU A 249 18.39 -37.54 -6.49
N VAL A 250 17.67 -37.21 -5.41
CA VAL A 250 16.25 -36.83 -5.47
C VAL A 250 16.08 -35.44 -6.08
N MET A 251 16.93 -34.48 -5.70
CA MET A 251 16.91 -33.12 -6.25
C MET A 251 17.26 -33.09 -7.74
N GLU A 252 18.32 -33.78 -8.14
CA GLU A 252 18.75 -33.91 -9.54
C GLU A 252 17.66 -34.58 -10.38
N SER A 253 17.11 -35.70 -9.91
CA SER A 253 16.01 -36.39 -10.60
C SER A 253 14.77 -35.49 -10.76
N THR A 254 14.43 -34.69 -9.75
CA THR A 254 13.30 -33.75 -9.81
C THR A 254 13.55 -32.64 -10.81
N TYR A 255 14.78 -32.11 -10.85
CA TYR A 255 15.18 -31.08 -11.79
C TYR A 255 15.19 -31.58 -13.23
N GLU A 256 15.69 -32.79 -13.48
CA GLU A 256 15.62 -33.45 -14.79
C GLU A 256 14.18 -33.66 -15.26
N ASP A 257 13.27 -34.04 -14.36
CA ASP A 257 11.85 -34.19 -14.70
C ASP A 257 11.20 -32.85 -15.03
N TYR A 258 11.56 -31.78 -14.33
CA TYR A 258 11.18 -30.41 -14.70
C TYR A 258 11.67 -30.06 -16.11
N LEU A 259 12.94 -30.31 -16.43
CA LEU A 259 13.51 -30.00 -17.76
C LEU A 259 12.81 -30.76 -18.88
N LYS A 260 12.48 -32.05 -18.69
CA LYS A 260 11.72 -32.84 -19.67
C LYS A 260 10.35 -32.22 -19.93
N VAL A 261 9.61 -31.89 -18.88
CA VAL A 261 8.27 -31.27 -19.02
C VAL A 261 8.38 -29.90 -19.69
N ARG A 262 9.40 -29.12 -19.34
CA ARG A 262 9.68 -27.82 -19.94
C ARG A 262 9.93 -27.93 -21.45
N ASP A 263 10.77 -28.86 -21.88
CA ASP A 263 11.07 -29.10 -23.29
C ASP A 263 9.83 -29.51 -24.09
N GLU A 264 8.91 -30.26 -23.47
CA GLU A 264 7.61 -30.60 -24.06
C GLU A 264 6.70 -29.38 -24.18
N ILE A 265 6.55 -28.58 -23.12
CA ILE A 265 5.64 -27.42 -23.05
C ILE A 265 6.12 -26.26 -23.92
N PHE A 266 7.42 -25.99 -23.96
CA PHE A 266 8.02 -24.88 -24.71
C PHE A 266 8.66 -25.31 -26.03
N LYS A 267 8.26 -26.45 -26.58
CA LYS A 267 8.74 -26.92 -27.87
C LYS A 267 8.62 -25.84 -28.96
N GLY A 268 9.76 -25.37 -29.47
CA GLY A 268 9.84 -24.33 -30.51
C GLY A 268 9.80 -22.89 -30.00
N ARG A 269 9.94 -22.65 -28.69
CA ARG A 269 10.04 -21.33 -28.06
C ARG A 269 11.46 -21.07 -27.59
N GLU A 270 12.25 -20.41 -28.44
CA GLU A 270 13.64 -20.03 -28.13
C GLU A 270 13.72 -18.81 -27.20
N ASP A 271 12.62 -18.07 -27.04
CA ASP A 271 12.48 -16.94 -26.11
C ASP A 271 12.32 -17.36 -24.64
N LYS A 272 12.27 -18.66 -24.36
CA LYS A 272 12.13 -19.20 -23.01
C LYS A 272 13.42 -19.84 -22.55
N PHE A 273 13.92 -19.39 -21.41
CA PHE A 273 15.07 -19.95 -20.69
C PHE A 273 14.66 -20.51 -19.32
N VAL A 274 15.58 -21.19 -18.62
CA VAL A 274 15.31 -21.73 -17.28
C VAL A 274 15.36 -20.59 -16.28
N CYS A 275 14.29 -20.39 -15.51
CA CYS A 275 14.22 -19.38 -14.44
C CYS A 275 13.30 -19.84 -13.30
N LEU A 276 13.28 -19.14 -12.16
CA LEU A 276 12.44 -19.54 -11.01
C LEU A 276 10.95 -19.39 -11.32
N MET A 277 10.55 -18.41 -12.15
CA MET A 277 9.17 -18.26 -12.61
C MET A 277 8.73 -19.47 -13.43
N ASP A 278 9.62 -19.98 -14.27
CA ASP A 278 9.38 -21.18 -15.07
C ASP A 278 9.17 -22.42 -14.19
N LEU A 279 10.09 -22.63 -13.25
CA LEU A 279 10.00 -23.68 -12.23
C LEU A 279 8.66 -23.62 -11.46
N ALA A 280 8.23 -22.43 -11.05
CA ALA A 280 7.01 -22.23 -10.28
C ALA A 280 5.73 -22.55 -11.08
N LEU A 281 5.70 -22.25 -12.38
CA LEU A 281 4.50 -22.38 -13.21
C LEU A 281 4.42 -23.72 -13.96
N MET A 282 5.50 -24.50 -14.04
CA MET A 282 5.57 -25.69 -14.89
C MET A 282 4.50 -26.73 -14.55
N ALA A 283 4.24 -26.96 -13.26
CA ALA A 283 3.21 -27.89 -12.82
C ALA A 283 1.82 -27.49 -13.34
N MET A 284 1.46 -26.20 -13.22
CA MET A 284 0.20 -25.68 -13.72
C MET A 284 0.12 -25.78 -15.25
N ARG A 285 1.18 -25.40 -15.97
CA ARG A 285 1.22 -25.50 -17.44
C ARG A 285 1.02 -26.92 -17.93
N LYS A 286 1.66 -27.90 -17.27
CA LYS A 286 1.47 -29.33 -17.57
C LYS A 286 0.03 -29.77 -17.32
N LEU A 287 -0.54 -29.45 -16.15
CA LEU A 287 -1.92 -29.79 -15.83
C LEU A 287 -2.91 -29.18 -16.84
N LYS A 288 -2.67 -27.94 -17.29
CA LYS A 288 -3.46 -27.29 -18.33
C LYS A 288 -3.33 -28.01 -19.68
N ALA A 289 -2.12 -28.35 -20.10
CA ALA A 289 -1.88 -29.10 -21.34
C ALA A 289 -2.53 -30.51 -21.32
N GLU A 290 -2.68 -31.09 -20.12
CA GLU A 290 -3.37 -32.36 -19.90
C GLU A 290 -4.92 -32.22 -19.77
N GLY A 291 -5.48 -31.01 -19.87
CA GLY A 291 -6.92 -30.76 -19.76
C GLY A 291 -7.47 -30.92 -18.33
N LYS A 292 -6.64 -30.67 -17.30
CA LYS A 292 -7.04 -30.80 -15.88
C LYS A 292 -7.45 -29.48 -15.23
N LEU A 293 -7.42 -28.38 -15.98
CA LEU A 293 -7.70 -27.01 -15.51
C LEU A 293 -8.68 -26.29 -16.45
N ASP A 294 -9.67 -27.01 -16.99
CA ASP A 294 -10.67 -26.47 -17.92
C ASP A 294 -11.62 -25.45 -17.25
N ASP A 295 -11.63 -25.41 -15.92
CA ASP A 295 -12.36 -24.46 -15.08
C ASP A 295 -11.60 -23.15 -14.86
N GLN A 296 -10.33 -23.03 -15.25
CA GLN A 296 -9.57 -21.78 -15.17
C GLN A 296 -10.16 -20.72 -16.12
N GLU A 297 -10.41 -19.51 -15.61
CA GLU A 297 -10.81 -18.39 -16.46
C GLU A 297 -9.61 -17.92 -17.31
N GLU A 298 -9.79 -17.79 -18.62
CA GLU A 298 -8.83 -17.14 -19.52
C GLU A 298 -9.18 -15.67 -19.69
N SER A 299 -8.26 -14.78 -19.31
CA SER A 299 -8.45 -13.34 -19.27
C SER A 299 -7.10 -12.63 -19.37
N ASP A 300 -7.09 -11.44 -19.96
CA ASP A 300 -5.92 -10.55 -19.96
C ASP A 300 -5.80 -9.76 -18.65
N GLU A 301 -6.81 -9.83 -17.78
CA GLU A 301 -6.84 -9.21 -16.46
C GLU A 301 -6.52 -10.28 -15.39
N ILE A 302 -5.30 -10.26 -14.83
CA ILE A 302 -4.72 -11.39 -14.06
C ILE A 302 -4.20 -10.97 -12.67
N ASN A 303 -4.93 -10.11 -11.95
CA ASN A 303 -4.50 -9.66 -10.62
C ASN A 303 -4.76 -10.73 -9.54
N ALA A 304 -5.79 -11.55 -9.75
CA ALA A 304 -6.12 -12.70 -8.91
C ALA A 304 -6.35 -13.95 -9.75
N CYS A 305 -6.04 -15.12 -9.19
CA CYS A 305 -6.41 -16.38 -9.82
C CYS A 305 -7.93 -16.47 -9.89
N SER A 306 -8.47 -16.96 -11.01
CA SER A 306 -9.90 -16.99 -11.29
C SER A 306 -10.30 -18.34 -11.88
N ILE A 307 -11.37 -18.92 -11.34
CA ILE A 307 -11.97 -20.16 -11.83
C ILE A 307 -13.48 -20.00 -12.00
N VAL A 308 -14.05 -20.73 -12.97
CA VAL A 308 -15.50 -20.79 -13.23
C VAL A 308 -16.08 -21.98 -12.47
N VAL A 309 -16.98 -21.69 -11.52
CA VAL A 309 -17.59 -22.69 -10.66
C VAL A 309 -19.12 -22.68 -10.86
N PRO A 310 -19.76 -23.84 -11.08
CA PRO A 310 -21.22 -23.94 -11.04
C PRO A 310 -21.71 -23.85 -9.58
N VAL A 311 -22.60 -22.90 -9.30
CA VAL A 311 -23.17 -22.67 -7.97
C VAL A 311 -24.69 -22.80 -8.03
N GLU A 312 -25.29 -23.48 -7.06
CA GLU A 312 -26.75 -23.50 -6.91
C GLU A 312 -27.24 -22.28 -6.13
N VAL A 313 -28.01 -21.41 -6.79
CA VAL A 313 -28.65 -20.23 -6.21
C VAL A 313 -30.16 -20.38 -6.40
N ASP A 314 -30.91 -20.42 -5.30
CA ASP A 314 -32.38 -20.55 -5.29
C ASP A 314 -32.92 -21.69 -6.19
N GLY A 315 -32.20 -22.82 -6.23
CA GLY A 315 -32.58 -24.00 -7.01
C GLY A 315 -32.24 -23.91 -8.50
N LYS A 316 -31.44 -22.94 -8.93
CA LYS A 316 -30.88 -22.83 -10.28
C LYS A 316 -29.37 -22.90 -10.23
N THR A 317 -28.78 -23.67 -11.14
CA THR A 317 -27.34 -23.67 -11.35
C THR A 317 -26.96 -22.44 -12.19
N GLU A 318 -26.06 -21.63 -11.65
CA GLU A 318 -25.48 -20.46 -12.30
C GLU A 318 -23.96 -20.60 -12.36
N GLU A 319 -23.33 -19.99 -13.37
CA GLU A 319 -21.87 -19.91 -13.44
C GLU A 319 -21.37 -18.69 -12.65
N TRP A 320 -20.40 -18.93 -11.79
CA TRP A 320 -19.75 -17.92 -10.97
C TRP A 320 -18.25 -17.91 -11.20
N LEU A 321 -17.67 -16.72 -11.18
CA LEU A 321 -16.24 -16.53 -11.01
C LEU A 321 -15.92 -16.62 -9.53
N VAL A 322 -14.93 -17.44 -9.19
CA VAL A 322 -14.34 -17.50 -7.86
C VAL A 322 -12.89 -17.08 -7.99
N ASN A 323 -12.55 -15.99 -7.31
CA ASN A 323 -11.21 -15.43 -7.31
C ASN A 323 -10.53 -15.68 -5.98
N PHE A 324 -9.23 -15.97 -6.02
CA PHE A 324 -8.41 -16.07 -4.83
C PHE A 324 -7.03 -15.49 -5.07
N LYS A 325 -6.52 -14.84 -4.04
CA LYS A 325 -5.20 -14.19 -4.04
C LYS A 325 -4.61 -14.29 -2.65
N ASN A 326 -3.30 -14.43 -2.59
CA ASN A 326 -2.52 -14.22 -1.39
C ASN A 326 -1.43 -13.20 -1.66
N GLU A 327 -1.11 -12.43 -0.64
CA GLU A 327 -0.13 -11.35 -0.69
C GLU A 327 0.67 -11.36 0.62
N THR A 328 1.85 -10.75 0.58
CA THR A 328 2.69 -10.59 1.76
C THR A 328 3.05 -9.13 1.98
N HIS A 329 3.14 -8.71 3.23
CA HIS A 329 3.53 -7.32 3.56
C HIS A 329 4.58 -7.28 4.66
N ASN A 330 5.61 -8.13 4.49
CA ASN A 330 6.62 -8.42 5.51
C ASN A 330 7.41 -7.17 5.94
N HIS A 331 7.92 -6.41 4.98
CA HIS A 331 8.79 -5.26 5.26
C HIS A 331 8.04 -4.09 5.89
N PRO A 332 6.91 -3.61 5.35
CA PRO A 332 6.12 -2.55 5.99
C PRO A 332 5.69 -2.94 7.40
N THR A 333 5.26 -4.20 7.61
CA THR A 333 4.83 -4.68 8.92
C THR A 333 5.98 -4.82 9.93
N GLU A 334 7.24 -4.88 9.48
CA GLU A 334 8.41 -4.88 10.37
C GLU A 334 8.71 -3.49 10.93
N ILE A 335 8.39 -2.45 10.16
CA ILE A 335 8.71 -1.06 10.47
C ILE A 335 7.53 -0.37 11.17
N GLU A 336 6.31 -0.59 10.66
CA GLU A 336 5.06 -0.11 11.24
C GLU A 336 4.01 -1.23 11.17
N PRO A 337 3.86 -2.01 12.26
CA PRO A 337 3.12 -3.27 12.22
C PRO A 337 1.62 -3.09 11.99
N PHE A 338 1.01 -1.99 12.43
CA PHE A 338 -0.43 -1.80 12.29
C PHE A 338 -0.79 -1.51 10.83
N GLY A 339 -0.21 -0.47 10.24
CA GLY A 339 -0.43 -0.07 8.86
C GLY A 339 0.04 -1.12 7.88
N GLY A 340 1.21 -1.73 8.12
CA GLY A 340 1.73 -2.81 7.27
C GLY A 340 0.78 -4.01 7.18
N ALA A 341 0.24 -4.49 8.30
CA ALA A 341 -0.70 -5.61 8.28
C ALA A 341 -2.10 -5.23 7.78
N ALA A 342 -2.54 -4.00 8.04
CA ALA A 342 -3.81 -3.48 7.53
C ALA A 342 -3.80 -3.40 5.98
N THR A 343 -2.73 -2.83 5.42
CA THR A 343 -2.55 -2.70 3.97
C THR A 343 -2.25 -4.03 3.28
N CYS A 344 -1.69 -5.02 3.99
CA CYS A 344 -1.61 -6.40 3.50
C CYS A 344 -2.98 -6.98 3.14
N LEU A 345 -4.01 -6.67 3.94
CA LEU A 345 -5.37 -7.09 3.66
C LEU A 345 -6.02 -6.20 2.60
N GLY A 346 -5.79 -4.90 2.65
CA GLY A 346 -6.31 -3.95 1.66
C GLY A 346 -5.84 -4.22 0.24
N GLY A 347 -4.53 -4.37 0.00
CA GLY A 347 -3.98 -4.74 -1.32
C GLY A 347 -4.59 -6.04 -1.83
N ALA A 348 -4.54 -7.09 -1.00
CA ALA A 348 -5.09 -8.39 -1.33
C ALA A 348 -6.59 -8.35 -1.70
N ILE A 349 -7.40 -7.46 -1.11
CA ILE A 349 -8.83 -7.31 -1.46
C ILE A 349 -8.99 -6.68 -2.86
N ARG A 350 -8.18 -5.69 -3.21
CA ARG A 350 -8.28 -4.98 -4.50
C ARG A 350 -7.95 -5.88 -5.69
N ASP A 351 -7.06 -6.84 -5.50
CA ASP A 351 -6.70 -7.83 -6.51
C ASP A 351 -7.91 -8.62 -7.07
N PRO A 352 -8.72 -9.37 -6.27
CA PRO A 352 -9.97 -9.95 -6.76
C PRO A 352 -11.03 -8.93 -7.17
N LEU A 353 -11.00 -7.73 -6.55
CA LEU A 353 -11.94 -6.68 -6.87
C LEU A 353 -11.73 -6.17 -8.30
N SER A 354 -10.50 -6.16 -8.82
CA SER A 354 -10.26 -5.85 -10.24
C SER A 354 -10.97 -6.86 -11.16
N GLY A 355 -11.16 -8.11 -10.73
CA GLY A 355 -12.04 -9.10 -11.36
C GLY A 355 -13.55 -8.87 -11.16
N ARG A 356 -13.98 -7.71 -10.66
CA ARG A 356 -15.36 -7.35 -10.29
C ARG A 356 -15.98 -8.26 -9.22
N THR A 357 -15.14 -8.93 -8.44
CA THR A 357 -15.64 -9.83 -7.40
C THR A 357 -15.85 -9.14 -6.06
N TYR A 358 -16.81 -9.66 -5.30
CA TYR A 358 -17.00 -9.26 -3.92
C TYR A 358 -16.18 -10.18 -3.02
N VAL A 359 -15.23 -9.62 -2.28
CA VAL A 359 -14.38 -10.36 -1.36
C VAL A 359 -15.15 -10.65 -0.08
N TYR A 360 -15.41 -11.92 0.19
CA TYR A 360 -16.27 -12.34 1.31
C TYR A 360 -15.51 -13.12 2.40
N GLN A 361 -14.29 -13.56 2.12
CA GLN A 361 -13.48 -14.33 3.07
C GLN A 361 -12.01 -13.91 3.04
N ALA A 362 -11.38 -13.84 4.21
CA ALA A 362 -9.95 -13.66 4.40
C ALA A 362 -9.33 -14.79 5.26
N MET A 363 -8.01 -14.92 5.16
CA MET A 363 -7.17 -15.78 5.97
C MET A 363 -5.87 -15.05 6.31
N ARG A 364 -5.36 -15.26 7.52
CA ARG A 364 -4.11 -14.69 8.02
C ARG A 364 -3.18 -15.79 8.50
N VAL A 365 -2.05 -15.97 7.83
CA VAL A 365 -1.04 -16.99 8.18
C VAL A 365 0.31 -16.31 8.36
N THR A 366 0.77 -16.16 9.59
CA THR A 366 1.90 -15.29 9.93
C THR A 366 3.02 -16.02 10.65
N GLY A 367 4.20 -15.41 10.67
CA GLY A 367 5.40 -15.93 11.31
C GLY A 367 6.11 -14.84 12.10
N ALA A 368 6.49 -15.13 13.34
CA ALA A 368 7.21 -14.21 14.22
C ALA A 368 8.22 -14.95 15.09
N ALA A 369 9.19 -14.24 15.68
CA ALA A 369 9.99 -14.80 16.76
C ALA A 369 9.24 -14.69 18.09
N ASP A 370 9.83 -15.22 19.16
CA ASP A 370 9.21 -15.26 20.50
C ASP A 370 8.83 -13.86 21.02
N PRO A 371 7.52 -13.53 21.15
CA PRO A 371 7.07 -12.22 21.60
C PRO A 371 7.22 -12.02 23.12
N THR A 372 7.62 -13.06 23.86
CA THR A 372 7.79 -12.99 25.32
C THR A 372 9.17 -12.51 25.76
N LYS A 373 10.09 -12.31 24.80
CA LYS A 373 11.45 -11.85 25.08
C LYS A 373 11.48 -10.43 25.70
N PRO A 374 12.37 -10.20 26.68
CA PRO A 374 12.56 -8.87 27.26
C PRO A 374 12.96 -7.84 26.21
N LEU A 375 12.60 -6.57 26.44
CA LEU A 375 12.97 -5.45 25.57
C LEU A 375 14.49 -5.40 25.31
N ALA A 376 15.30 -5.70 26.34
CA ALA A 376 16.76 -5.69 26.27
C ALA A 376 17.35 -6.74 25.30
N GLU A 377 16.58 -7.76 24.89
CA GLU A 377 16.98 -8.75 23.88
C GLU A 377 16.52 -8.38 22.46
N THR A 378 15.88 -7.22 22.29
CA THR A 378 15.47 -6.73 20.96
C THR A 378 16.72 -6.38 20.15
N MET A 379 16.76 -6.83 18.90
CA MET A 379 17.84 -6.49 17.97
C MET A 379 17.87 -4.96 17.77
N GLN A 380 19.08 -4.39 17.77
CA GLN A 380 19.27 -2.96 17.53
C GLN A 380 18.62 -2.55 16.19
N GLY A 381 17.90 -1.42 16.21
CA GLY A 381 17.17 -0.92 15.04
C GLY A 381 15.83 -1.62 14.76
N LYS A 382 15.40 -2.60 15.58
CA LYS A 382 14.14 -3.32 15.41
C LYS A 382 13.10 -2.98 16.47
N LEU A 383 11.83 -3.11 16.09
CA LEU A 383 10.73 -3.14 17.05
C LEU A 383 10.76 -4.44 17.87
N PRO A 384 10.35 -4.40 19.15
CA PRO A 384 10.21 -5.60 19.95
C PRO A 384 9.19 -6.56 19.35
N GLN A 385 9.46 -7.87 19.41
CA GLN A 385 8.58 -8.91 18.85
C GLN A 385 7.15 -8.83 19.41
N LYS A 386 6.99 -8.47 20.69
CA LYS A 386 5.68 -8.22 21.31
C LYS A 386 4.88 -7.15 20.53
N LYS A 387 5.51 -6.01 20.21
CA LYS A 387 4.86 -4.92 19.46
C LYS A 387 4.52 -5.33 18.04
N LEU A 388 5.42 -6.04 17.37
CA LEU A 388 5.19 -6.52 16.01
C LEU A 388 3.97 -7.44 15.94
N VAL A 389 3.92 -8.44 16.83
CA VAL A 389 2.82 -9.42 16.87
C VAL A 389 1.48 -8.75 17.18
N GLN A 390 1.43 -7.94 18.25
CA GLN A 390 0.19 -7.28 18.67
C GLN A 390 -0.27 -6.24 17.64
N GLY A 391 0.62 -5.34 17.22
CA GLY A 391 0.31 -4.28 16.27
C GLY A 391 -0.19 -4.81 14.93
N ALA A 392 0.40 -5.90 14.42
CA ALA A 392 -0.06 -6.50 13.17
C ALA A 392 -1.40 -7.21 13.29
N ALA A 393 -1.66 -7.89 14.41
CA ALA A 393 -2.96 -8.48 14.68
C ALA A 393 -4.05 -7.39 14.77
N ASP A 394 -3.75 -6.28 15.45
CA ASP A 394 -4.64 -5.13 15.58
C ASP A 394 -4.90 -4.46 14.22
N GLY A 395 -3.85 -4.24 13.43
CA GLY A 395 -3.94 -3.65 12.09
C GLY A 395 -4.79 -4.48 11.13
N TYR A 396 -4.48 -5.76 11.00
CA TYR A 396 -5.22 -6.67 10.11
C TYR A 396 -6.69 -6.80 10.54
N SER A 397 -6.95 -6.94 11.84
CA SER A 397 -8.32 -7.08 12.36
C SER A 397 -9.11 -5.77 12.23
N SER A 398 -8.48 -4.62 12.49
CA SER A 398 -9.09 -3.31 12.31
C SER A 398 -9.57 -3.12 10.87
N TYR A 399 -8.72 -3.44 9.89
CA TYR A 399 -9.05 -3.28 8.48
C TYR A 399 -10.21 -4.20 8.06
N GLY A 400 -10.10 -5.49 8.35
CA GLY A 400 -11.12 -6.48 8.02
C GLY A 400 -12.49 -6.18 8.67
N ASN A 401 -12.49 -5.77 9.94
CA ASN A 401 -13.73 -5.45 10.68
C ASN A 401 -14.46 -4.24 10.08
N GLN A 402 -13.73 -3.19 9.72
CA GLN A 402 -14.32 -1.98 9.14
C GLN A 402 -14.87 -2.22 7.73
N ILE A 403 -14.22 -3.08 6.95
CA ILE A 403 -14.72 -3.54 5.66
C ILE A 403 -15.87 -4.52 5.80
N GLY A 404 -16.00 -5.20 6.93
CA GLY A 404 -17.00 -6.26 7.15
C GLY A 404 -16.60 -7.60 6.51
N LEU A 405 -15.30 -7.86 6.45
CA LEU A 405 -14.70 -9.09 5.89
C LEU A 405 -14.40 -10.10 7.00
N ALA A 406 -14.87 -11.34 6.83
CA ALA A 406 -14.64 -12.39 7.81
C ALA A 406 -13.27 -13.06 7.60
N THR A 407 -12.40 -12.97 8.60
CA THR A 407 -11.13 -13.71 8.64
C THR A 407 -11.36 -15.11 9.22
N GLY A 408 -11.57 -16.10 8.35
CA GLY A 408 -11.99 -17.45 8.75
C GLY A 408 -10.87 -18.34 9.29
N LEU A 409 -9.63 -18.14 8.83
CA LEU A 409 -8.45 -18.87 9.30
C LEU A 409 -7.41 -17.89 9.80
N VAL A 410 -6.97 -18.08 11.04
CA VAL A 410 -5.86 -17.32 11.64
C VAL A 410 -4.86 -18.30 12.21
N LYS A 411 -3.61 -18.21 11.78
CA LYS A 411 -2.51 -19.05 12.28
C LYS A 411 -1.24 -18.24 12.38
N GLU A 412 -0.60 -18.25 13.54
CA GLU A 412 0.72 -17.66 13.73
C GLU A 412 1.73 -18.75 14.11
N ILE A 413 2.91 -18.71 13.48
CA ILE A 413 4.01 -19.65 13.66
C ILE A 413 5.15 -18.93 14.37
N TYR A 414 5.58 -19.45 15.52
CA TYR A 414 6.74 -18.90 16.22
C TYR A 414 8.00 -19.70 15.91
N HIS A 415 9.01 -19.03 15.33
CA HIS A 415 10.31 -19.64 15.02
C HIS A 415 11.44 -18.62 15.22
N PRO A 416 12.61 -19.02 15.77
CA PRO A 416 13.74 -18.12 15.98
C PRO A 416 14.20 -17.39 14.70
N ASP A 417 14.11 -18.02 13.53
CA ASP A 417 14.58 -17.43 12.27
C ASP A 417 13.72 -16.26 11.78
N TYR A 418 12.49 -16.10 12.30
CA TYR A 418 11.68 -14.91 12.04
C TYR A 418 12.14 -13.68 12.84
N VAL A 419 13.20 -13.79 13.66
CA VAL A 419 13.74 -12.65 14.41
C VAL A 419 14.29 -11.57 13.49
N ALA A 420 14.80 -11.95 12.31
CA ALA A 420 15.35 -11.02 11.33
C ALA A 420 14.25 -10.30 10.55
N LYS A 421 13.17 -11.01 10.20
CA LYS A 421 12.02 -10.45 9.49
C LYS A 421 10.79 -11.31 9.76
N ARG A 422 9.68 -10.67 10.12
CA ARG A 422 8.40 -11.35 10.26
C ARG A 422 7.85 -11.80 8.90
N MET A 423 6.94 -12.75 8.95
CA MET A 423 6.11 -13.15 7.83
C MET A 423 4.68 -12.65 8.08
N GLU A 424 4.20 -11.70 7.28
CA GLU A 424 2.81 -11.25 7.24
C GLU A 424 2.20 -11.69 5.90
N ILE A 425 1.31 -12.70 5.93
CA ILE A 425 0.61 -13.21 4.75
C ILE A 425 -0.89 -13.08 4.96
N GLY A 426 -1.53 -12.38 4.02
CA GLY A 426 -2.97 -12.35 3.84
C GLY A 426 -3.38 -13.20 2.64
N ALA A 427 -4.50 -13.90 2.74
CA ALA A 427 -5.16 -14.51 1.59
C ALA A 427 -6.64 -14.17 1.60
N VAL A 428 -7.22 -13.96 0.43
CA VAL A 428 -8.62 -13.60 0.26
C VAL A 428 -9.30 -14.45 -0.79
N MET A 429 -10.63 -14.55 -0.69
CA MET A 429 -11.49 -15.13 -1.71
C MET A 429 -12.66 -14.20 -2.04
N GLY A 430 -12.90 -14.03 -3.32
CA GLY A 430 -14.01 -13.27 -3.87
C GLY A 430 -14.85 -14.08 -4.84
N ALA A 431 -16.08 -13.64 -5.08
CA ALA A 431 -16.91 -14.22 -6.12
C ALA A 431 -17.81 -13.19 -6.83
N ALA A 432 -18.13 -13.47 -8.09
CA ALA A 432 -19.13 -12.73 -8.87
C ALA A 432 -19.90 -13.66 -9.80
N PRO A 433 -21.18 -13.38 -10.11
CA PRO A 433 -21.89 -14.06 -11.20
C PRO A 433 -21.16 -13.82 -12.51
N ARG A 434 -20.83 -14.88 -13.27
CA ARG A 434 -20.05 -14.75 -14.53
C ARG A 434 -20.71 -13.81 -15.54
N ARG A 435 -22.04 -13.78 -15.55
CA ARG A 435 -22.87 -12.92 -16.41
C ARG A 435 -22.74 -11.42 -16.12
N ALA A 436 -22.28 -11.03 -14.93
CA ALA A 436 -22.11 -9.64 -14.53
C ALA A 436 -20.74 -9.08 -14.95
N VAL A 437 -19.76 -9.94 -15.21
CA VAL A 437 -18.38 -9.54 -15.50
C VAL A 437 -18.12 -9.56 -16.99
N GLN A 438 -17.85 -8.39 -17.57
CA GLN A 438 -17.34 -8.26 -18.93
C GLN A 438 -15.81 -8.44 -18.94
N ARG A 439 -15.27 -9.04 -20.00
CA ARG A 439 -13.82 -9.14 -20.28
C ARG A 439 -13.61 -8.63 -21.70
N LEU A 440 -13.40 -7.32 -21.84
CA LEU A 440 -13.34 -6.65 -23.14
C LEU A 440 -11.95 -6.02 -23.36
N THR A 441 -11.71 -5.55 -24.58
CA THR A 441 -10.50 -4.79 -24.93
C THR A 441 -10.64 -3.33 -24.53
N SER A 442 -9.50 -2.66 -24.41
CA SER A 442 -9.43 -1.20 -24.29
C SER A 442 -9.25 -0.64 -25.70
N ASP A 443 -10.28 -0.01 -26.22
CA ASP A 443 -10.33 0.49 -27.59
C ASP A 443 -10.03 2.00 -27.59
N PRO A 444 -9.40 2.55 -28.63
CA PRO A 444 -9.17 3.99 -28.73
C PRO A 444 -10.46 4.80 -28.55
N GLY A 445 -10.40 5.82 -27.70
CA GLY A 445 -11.53 6.64 -27.28
C GLY A 445 -12.19 6.17 -25.99
N ASP A 446 -11.90 4.98 -25.47
CA ASP A 446 -12.37 4.57 -24.14
C ASP A 446 -11.84 5.49 -23.04
N ILE A 447 -12.62 5.64 -21.98
CA ILE A 447 -12.34 6.57 -20.87
C ILE A 447 -11.88 5.79 -19.65
N ILE A 448 -10.85 6.30 -18.97
CA ILE A 448 -10.35 5.75 -17.73
C ILE A 448 -10.76 6.62 -16.56
N VAL A 449 -11.44 6.00 -15.61
CA VAL A 449 -11.91 6.61 -14.37
C VAL A 449 -11.09 6.07 -13.21
N LEU A 450 -10.45 6.98 -12.46
CA LEU A 450 -9.84 6.70 -11.17
C LEU A 450 -10.92 6.75 -10.09
N LEU A 451 -10.99 5.70 -9.28
CA LEU A 451 -11.95 5.53 -8.20
C LEU A 451 -11.25 5.52 -6.84
N GLY A 452 -11.86 6.11 -5.83
CA GLY A 452 -11.50 5.89 -4.43
C GLY A 452 -10.58 6.94 -3.83
N GLY A 453 -9.46 6.50 -3.26
CA GLY A 453 -8.59 7.33 -2.43
C GLY A 453 -7.92 8.49 -3.18
N GLN A 454 -7.59 9.55 -2.44
CA GLN A 454 -6.83 10.69 -2.95
C GLN A 454 -5.33 10.42 -2.92
N THR A 455 -4.60 11.04 -3.83
CA THR A 455 -3.15 10.88 -4.01
C THR A 455 -2.37 11.75 -3.03
N GLY A 456 -1.42 11.16 -2.32
CA GLY A 456 -0.44 11.80 -1.43
C GLY A 456 0.97 11.30 -1.74
N ARG A 457 1.96 11.70 -0.92
CA ARG A 457 3.34 11.16 -1.00
C ARG A 457 3.47 9.73 -0.44
N ASP A 458 2.37 9.00 -0.32
CA ASP A 458 2.38 7.67 0.27
C ASP A 458 3.09 6.70 -0.67
N GLY A 459 4.13 6.03 -0.18
CA GLY A 459 4.85 4.99 -0.92
C GLY A 459 5.51 5.47 -2.21
N CYS A 460 5.82 6.76 -2.38
CA CYS A 460 6.62 7.22 -3.52
C CYS A 460 8.00 6.54 -3.48
N GLY A 461 8.21 5.53 -4.33
CA GLY A 461 9.41 4.68 -4.30
C GLY A 461 9.30 3.43 -3.40
N GLY A 462 8.13 3.11 -2.85
CA GLY A 462 7.90 1.94 -1.99
C GLY A 462 8.26 0.60 -2.65
N ALA A 463 7.90 0.42 -3.92
CA ALA A 463 8.33 -0.74 -4.71
C ALA A 463 9.87 -0.88 -4.77
N THR A 464 10.57 0.25 -4.90
CA THR A 464 12.05 0.29 -4.92
C THR A 464 12.64 0.04 -3.53
N GLY A 465 12.02 0.57 -2.47
CA GLY A 465 12.42 0.40 -1.07
C GLY A 465 12.27 -1.03 -0.56
N SER A 466 11.15 -1.69 -0.93
CA SER A 466 10.88 -3.09 -0.58
C SER A 466 11.94 -4.08 -1.10
N SER A 467 12.67 -3.67 -2.15
CA SER A 467 13.74 -4.44 -2.80
C SER A 467 15.13 -4.21 -2.19
N LYS A 468 15.28 -3.30 -1.20
CA LYS A 468 16.57 -2.95 -0.57
C LYS A 468 16.80 -3.70 0.76
N ILE A 469 18.07 -3.84 1.16
CA ILE A 469 18.50 -4.49 2.42
C ILE A 469 18.50 -3.45 3.55
N HIS A 470 18.04 -3.83 4.75
CA HIS A 470 17.99 -2.95 5.93
C HIS A 470 19.40 -2.50 6.40
N THR A 471 19.60 -1.18 6.46
CA THR A 471 20.73 -0.52 7.13
C THR A 471 20.22 0.61 8.06
N GLU A 472 21.00 1.05 9.04
CA GLU A 472 20.58 2.11 9.97
C GLU A 472 20.23 3.44 9.25
N GLU A 473 20.85 3.71 8.09
CA GLU A 473 20.57 4.89 7.26
C GLU A 473 19.18 4.87 6.57
N SER A 474 18.59 3.68 6.36
CA SER A 474 17.29 3.55 5.67
C SER A 474 16.09 4.08 6.49
N ILE A 475 16.20 4.13 7.82
CA ILE A 475 15.05 4.38 8.71
C ILE A 475 14.49 5.81 8.60
N GLU A 476 15.33 6.81 8.31
CA GLU A 476 14.89 8.20 8.11
C GLU A 476 14.26 8.43 6.73
N GLU A 477 14.67 7.66 5.70
CA GLU A 477 14.07 7.70 4.35
C GLU A 477 12.74 6.92 4.27
N CYS A 478 12.58 5.86 5.07
CA CYS A 478 11.41 4.96 5.08
C CYS A 478 10.09 5.59 5.58
N GLY A 479 10.09 6.81 6.15
CA GLY A 479 8.85 7.45 6.63
C GLY A 479 7.82 7.72 5.53
N ALA A 480 8.27 7.85 4.27
CA ALA A 480 7.42 7.96 3.09
C ALA A 480 6.84 6.60 2.63
N GLU A 481 7.45 5.48 3.02
CA GLU A 481 7.08 4.13 2.58
C GLU A 481 5.93 3.52 3.40
N VAL A 482 5.68 4.05 4.61
CA VAL A 482 4.61 3.54 5.48
C VAL A 482 3.26 4.01 4.98
N GLN A 483 2.52 3.08 4.39
CA GLN A 483 1.16 3.26 3.90
C GLN A 483 0.14 2.96 5.01
N LYS A 484 -0.83 3.87 5.18
CA LYS A 484 -2.00 3.66 6.05
C LYS A 484 -3.24 3.58 5.19
N GLY A 485 -4.00 2.52 5.36
CA GLY A 485 -5.22 2.30 4.59
C GLY A 485 -6.44 3.04 5.17
N ASN A 486 -7.41 3.31 4.30
CA ASN A 486 -8.75 3.84 4.56
C ASN A 486 -9.83 2.78 4.24
N PRO A 487 -10.05 1.81 5.14
CA PRO A 487 -10.99 0.72 4.89
C PRO A 487 -12.44 1.15 4.57
N PRO A 488 -12.99 2.26 5.14
CA PRO A 488 -14.28 2.80 4.70
C PRO A 488 -14.36 3.12 3.19
N THR A 489 -13.28 3.66 2.59
CA THR A 489 -13.23 3.94 1.15
C THR A 489 -13.21 2.66 0.35
N GLU A 490 -12.41 1.67 0.76
CA GLU A 490 -12.40 0.35 0.10
C GLU A 490 -13.72 -0.40 0.22
N ARG A 491 -14.43 -0.26 1.35
CA ARG A 491 -15.78 -0.80 1.50
C ARG A 491 -16.75 -0.22 0.46
N LYS A 492 -16.65 1.07 0.14
CA LYS A 492 -17.46 1.70 -0.91
C LYS A 492 -17.12 1.13 -2.29
N LEU A 493 -15.83 0.90 -2.59
CA LEU A 493 -15.40 0.24 -3.84
C LEU A 493 -16.02 -1.16 -3.97
N GLN A 494 -15.93 -2.00 -2.95
CA GLN A 494 -16.52 -3.34 -2.96
C GLN A 494 -18.04 -3.32 -3.14
N ARG A 495 -18.73 -2.37 -2.50
CA ARG A 495 -20.17 -2.21 -2.65
C ARG A 495 -20.55 -1.78 -4.06
N LEU A 496 -19.79 -0.86 -4.65
CA LEU A 496 -20.00 -0.40 -6.02
C LEU A 496 -19.87 -1.57 -7.01
N PHE A 497 -18.81 -2.37 -6.90
CA PHE A 497 -18.55 -3.49 -7.82
C PHE A 497 -19.47 -4.70 -7.58
N ARG A 498 -20.05 -4.82 -6.37
CA ARG A 498 -21.06 -5.86 -6.11
C ARG A 498 -22.32 -5.68 -6.98
N ARG A 499 -22.61 -4.46 -7.42
CA ARG A 499 -23.76 -4.13 -8.28
C ARG A 499 -23.51 -4.63 -9.69
N GLU A 500 -24.37 -5.53 -10.16
CA GLU A 500 -24.22 -6.14 -11.49
C GLU A 500 -24.34 -5.10 -12.60
N GLU A 501 -25.21 -4.11 -12.45
CA GLU A 501 -25.39 -3.02 -13.40
C GLU A 501 -24.17 -2.09 -13.49
N VAL A 502 -23.28 -2.10 -12.49
CA VAL A 502 -22.02 -1.36 -12.52
C VAL A 502 -20.91 -2.22 -13.10
N SER A 503 -20.75 -3.44 -12.57
CA SER A 503 -19.73 -4.39 -13.04
C SER A 503 -19.86 -4.74 -14.52
N TYR A 504 -21.08 -4.69 -15.07
CA TYR A 504 -21.32 -4.91 -16.48
C TYR A 504 -20.81 -3.76 -17.38
N LEU A 505 -20.70 -2.53 -16.85
CA LEU A 505 -20.20 -1.37 -17.61
C LEU A 505 -18.67 -1.33 -17.69
N ILE A 506 -17.98 -2.09 -16.83
CA ILE A 506 -16.53 -2.08 -16.74
C ILE A 506 -15.95 -3.01 -17.82
N LYS A 507 -15.23 -2.44 -18.79
CA LYS A 507 -14.55 -3.20 -19.86
C LYS A 507 -13.31 -3.91 -19.34
N LYS A 508 -12.48 -3.16 -18.61
CA LYS A 508 -11.28 -3.61 -17.89
C LYS A 508 -11.12 -2.86 -16.58
N CYS A 509 -10.39 -3.45 -15.64
CA CYS A 509 -10.07 -2.83 -14.36
C CYS A 509 -8.70 -3.26 -13.86
N ASN A 510 -8.01 -2.35 -13.19
CA ASN A 510 -6.78 -2.63 -12.47
C ASN A 510 -6.82 -1.96 -11.10
N ASP A 511 -6.12 -2.53 -10.13
CA ASP A 511 -5.92 -1.93 -8.82
C ASP A 511 -4.67 -1.03 -8.81
N PHE A 512 -4.64 -0.09 -7.87
CA PHE A 512 -3.42 0.66 -7.59
C PHE A 512 -2.64 -0.05 -6.48
N GLY A 513 -1.49 -0.59 -6.86
CA GLY A 513 -0.45 -1.09 -5.96
C GLY A 513 0.85 -0.30 -6.17
N ALA A 514 1.91 -1.02 -6.53
CA ALA A 514 3.22 -0.46 -6.83
C ALA A 514 3.20 0.45 -8.08
N GLY A 515 3.91 1.59 -8.01
CA GLY A 515 4.07 2.52 -9.14
C GLY A 515 2.87 3.36 -9.54
N GLY A 516 1.79 3.31 -8.77
CA GLY A 516 0.73 4.31 -8.81
C GLY A 516 0.04 4.45 -10.16
N VAL A 517 -0.21 5.70 -10.56
CA VAL A 517 -0.89 6.05 -11.82
C VAL A 517 -0.13 5.48 -13.02
N SER A 518 1.20 5.56 -13.00
CA SER A 518 2.02 5.17 -14.14
C SER A 518 1.91 3.69 -14.50
N VAL A 519 1.84 2.81 -13.50
CA VAL A 519 1.71 1.35 -13.68
C VAL A 519 0.25 0.96 -13.81
N ALA A 520 -0.59 1.31 -12.83
CA ALA A 520 -1.98 0.84 -12.76
C ALA A 520 -2.80 1.25 -13.99
N ILE A 521 -2.66 2.50 -14.45
CA ILE A 521 -3.31 2.96 -15.68
C ILE A 521 -2.55 2.49 -16.91
N GLY A 522 -1.22 2.50 -16.87
CA GLY A 522 -0.37 2.09 -17.98
C GLY A 522 -0.57 0.65 -18.47
N GLU A 523 -1.01 -0.25 -17.59
CA GLU A 523 -1.33 -1.65 -17.92
C GLU A 523 -2.72 -1.85 -18.54
N LEU A 524 -3.60 -0.83 -18.51
CA LEU A 524 -4.95 -0.97 -19.02
C LEU A 524 -5.05 -0.94 -20.54
N ALA A 525 -4.11 -0.27 -21.22
CA ALA A 525 -4.08 -0.19 -22.68
C ALA A 525 -2.66 0.11 -23.21
N ASP A 526 -2.43 -0.21 -24.47
CA ASP A 526 -1.15 0.04 -25.14
C ASP A 526 -0.88 1.54 -25.37
N GLY A 527 -1.95 2.31 -25.59
CA GLY A 527 -1.90 3.74 -25.89
C GLY A 527 -2.76 4.54 -24.94
N LEU A 528 -2.18 5.50 -24.24
CA LEU A 528 -2.81 6.21 -23.13
C LEU A 528 -2.37 7.66 -23.07
N HIS A 529 -3.32 8.57 -22.85
CA HIS A 529 -3.06 9.94 -22.49
C HIS A 529 -3.70 10.26 -21.14
N VAL A 530 -2.87 10.43 -20.11
CA VAL A 530 -3.28 10.68 -18.73
C VAL A 530 -3.02 12.13 -18.36
N ASN A 531 -4.03 12.80 -17.81
CA ASN A 531 -3.89 14.14 -17.26
C ASN A 531 -3.72 14.08 -15.73
N LEU A 532 -2.50 14.33 -15.26
CA LEU A 532 -2.15 14.28 -13.84
C LEU A 532 -2.72 15.47 -13.04
N ASP A 533 -3.15 16.55 -13.69
CA ASP A 533 -3.83 17.65 -13.00
C ASP A 533 -5.25 17.26 -12.55
N LEU A 534 -5.85 16.27 -13.19
CA LEU A 534 -7.18 15.75 -12.82
C LEU A 534 -7.13 14.71 -11.70
N VAL A 535 -5.95 14.15 -11.39
CA VAL A 535 -5.80 13.16 -10.32
C VAL A 535 -6.14 13.79 -8.96
N PRO A 536 -7.10 13.26 -8.18
CA PRO A 536 -7.45 13.78 -6.86
C PRO A 536 -6.26 13.74 -5.90
N LYS A 537 -6.07 14.80 -5.10
CA LYS A 537 -4.91 15.00 -4.21
C LYS A 537 -5.35 15.21 -2.77
N LYS A 538 -4.67 14.58 -1.81
CA LYS A 538 -4.91 14.75 -0.37
C LYS A 538 -4.56 16.17 0.10
N TYR A 539 -3.49 16.73 -0.48
CA TYR A 539 -2.98 18.06 -0.18
C TYR A 539 -2.28 18.67 -1.40
N ALA A 540 -2.15 19.99 -1.40
CA ALA A 540 -1.37 20.70 -2.41
C ALA A 540 0.14 20.44 -2.23
N GLY A 541 0.96 20.79 -3.22
CA GLY A 541 2.42 20.65 -3.12
C GLY A 541 3.02 19.37 -3.70
N LEU A 542 2.19 18.46 -4.23
CA LEU A 542 2.66 17.28 -4.96
C LEU A 542 3.14 17.67 -6.37
N ASP A 543 4.37 17.31 -6.71
CA ASP A 543 4.89 17.50 -8.07
C ASP A 543 4.37 16.42 -9.05
N GLY A 544 4.62 16.60 -10.34
CA GLY A 544 4.18 15.67 -11.38
C GLY A 544 4.75 14.26 -11.24
N THR A 545 5.97 14.12 -10.72
CA THR A 545 6.60 12.81 -10.47
C THR A 545 5.91 12.11 -9.30
N GLU A 546 5.72 12.83 -8.18
CA GLU A 546 5.05 12.31 -6.99
C GLU A 546 3.62 11.84 -7.32
N ILE A 547 2.87 12.57 -8.14
CA ILE A 547 1.53 12.17 -8.57
C ILE A 547 1.58 10.90 -9.45
N ALA A 548 2.55 10.80 -10.35
CA ALA A 548 2.67 9.69 -11.29
C ALA A 548 2.98 8.35 -10.60
N ILE A 549 3.86 8.36 -9.59
CA ILE A 549 4.38 7.14 -8.94
C ILE A 549 3.82 6.88 -7.54
N SER A 550 3.00 7.76 -6.99
CA SER A 550 2.41 7.60 -5.66
C SER A 550 1.64 6.29 -5.52
N GLU A 551 1.88 5.58 -4.42
CA GLU A 551 1.27 4.30 -4.06
C GLU A 551 0.16 4.48 -2.99
N SER A 552 -0.48 5.65 -2.95
CA SER A 552 -1.64 5.91 -2.10
C SER A 552 -2.70 4.82 -2.24
N GLN A 553 -3.28 4.44 -1.11
CA GLN A 553 -4.18 3.29 -1.01
C GLN A 553 -5.64 3.60 -1.38
N GLU A 554 -6.40 2.51 -1.48
CA GLU A 554 -7.79 2.37 -1.89
C GLU A 554 -8.15 3.04 -3.22
N ARG A 555 -7.28 2.88 -4.22
CA ARG A 555 -7.54 3.36 -5.58
C ARG A 555 -7.72 2.19 -6.56
N MET A 556 -8.62 2.39 -7.53
CA MET A 556 -8.86 1.48 -8.65
C MET A 556 -8.96 2.30 -9.94
N ALA A 557 -8.55 1.73 -11.07
CA ALA A 557 -8.78 2.30 -12.39
C ALA A 557 -9.72 1.40 -13.18
N VAL A 558 -10.73 1.99 -13.82
CA VAL A 558 -11.67 1.27 -14.68
C VAL A 558 -11.69 1.88 -16.08
N VAL A 559 -11.79 1.02 -17.09
CA VAL A 559 -12.02 1.39 -18.48
C VAL A 559 -13.51 1.27 -18.78
N VAL A 560 -14.11 2.37 -19.27
CA VAL A 560 -15.54 2.47 -19.56
C VAL A 560 -15.73 3.08 -20.96
N ASP A 561 -16.76 2.59 -21.66
CA ASP A 561 -17.17 3.17 -22.95
C ASP A 561 -17.64 4.62 -22.75
N PRO A 562 -17.28 5.58 -23.62
CA PRO A 562 -17.66 6.99 -23.50
C PRO A 562 -19.15 7.23 -23.25
N LYS A 563 -20.03 6.40 -23.81
CA LYS A 563 -21.48 6.54 -23.66
C LYS A 563 -21.99 6.18 -22.26
N ASP A 564 -21.21 5.41 -21.51
CA ASP A 564 -21.57 4.83 -20.21
C ASP A 564 -20.92 5.59 -19.03
N VAL A 565 -19.99 6.52 -19.29
CA VAL A 565 -19.23 7.28 -18.28
C VAL A 565 -20.16 8.03 -17.31
N ASP A 566 -21.11 8.81 -17.82
CA ASP A 566 -22.02 9.59 -16.97
C ASP A 566 -22.85 8.70 -16.04
N GLN A 567 -23.27 7.53 -16.53
CA GLN A 567 -24.01 6.55 -15.75
C GLN A 567 -23.12 5.92 -14.68
N PHE A 568 -21.89 5.57 -15.03
CA PHE A 568 -20.91 5.02 -14.09
C PHE A 568 -20.59 6.01 -12.96
N LEU A 569 -20.33 7.28 -13.29
CA LEU A 569 -20.07 8.34 -12.31
C LEU A 569 -21.28 8.58 -11.39
N ALA A 570 -22.51 8.47 -11.92
CA ALA A 570 -23.72 8.56 -11.11
C ALA A 570 -23.79 7.44 -10.06
N TYR A 571 -23.45 6.20 -10.43
CA TYR A 571 -23.41 5.08 -9.49
C TYR A 571 -22.31 5.22 -8.42
N ALA A 572 -21.12 5.72 -8.80
CA ALA A 572 -20.06 6.01 -7.82
C ALA A 572 -20.51 7.08 -6.80
N LYS A 573 -21.22 8.11 -7.28
CA LYS A 573 -21.78 9.16 -6.42
C LYS A 573 -22.82 8.62 -5.44
N GLU A 574 -23.67 7.67 -5.85
CA GLU A 574 -24.64 7.00 -4.96
C GLU A 574 -23.95 6.28 -3.78
N GLU A 575 -22.75 5.74 -4.01
CA GLU A 575 -21.93 5.08 -2.99
C GLU A 575 -21.05 6.07 -2.19
N ASN A 576 -21.19 7.38 -2.43
CA ASN A 576 -20.35 8.42 -1.84
C ASN A 576 -18.84 8.15 -2.06
N LEU A 577 -18.51 7.69 -3.27
CA LEU A 577 -17.17 7.36 -3.71
C LEU A 577 -16.68 8.41 -4.72
N GLU A 578 -15.47 8.92 -4.52
CA GLU A 578 -14.83 9.82 -5.48
C GLU A 578 -14.47 9.04 -6.76
N ALA A 579 -14.85 9.61 -7.90
CA ALA A 579 -14.66 9.02 -9.22
C ALA A 579 -14.33 10.13 -10.22
N THR A 580 -13.15 10.06 -10.82
CA THR A 580 -12.61 11.14 -11.65
C THR A 580 -12.09 10.58 -12.96
N VAL A 581 -12.54 11.16 -14.07
CA VAL A 581 -11.98 10.88 -15.40
C VAL A 581 -10.56 11.46 -15.45
N VAL A 582 -9.57 10.60 -15.66
CA VAL A 582 -8.15 11.00 -15.63
C VAL A 582 -7.41 10.69 -16.92
N ALA A 583 -7.91 9.78 -17.75
CA ALA A 583 -7.24 9.41 -18.99
C ALA A 583 -8.20 8.95 -20.10
N GLU A 584 -7.67 8.93 -21.31
CA GLU A 584 -8.31 8.41 -22.52
C GLU A 584 -7.36 7.40 -23.19
N VAL A 585 -7.92 6.31 -23.73
CA VAL A 585 -7.19 5.35 -24.54
C VAL A 585 -6.95 5.93 -25.93
N THR A 586 -5.71 5.91 -26.40
CA THR A 586 -5.32 6.52 -27.68
C THR A 586 -4.91 5.45 -28.70
N GLU A 587 -4.96 5.81 -30.00
CA GLU A 587 -4.49 4.93 -31.08
C GLU A 587 -2.96 4.77 -31.10
N SER A 588 -2.22 5.75 -30.58
CA SER A 588 -0.76 5.71 -30.54
C SER A 588 -0.30 4.82 -29.38
N PRO A 589 0.51 3.77 -29.61
CA PRO A 589 0.92 2.83 -28.56
C PRO A 589 2.01 3.45 -27.67
N ARG A 590 1.65 4.48 -26.92
CA ARG A 590 2.53 5.24 -26.03
C ARG A 590 1.82 5.56 -24.72
N LEU A 591 2.58 5.53 -23.63
CA LEU A 591 2.15 6.07 -22.34
C LEU A 591 2.54 7.54 -22.27
N VAL A 592 1.55 8.42 -22.31
CA VAL A 592 1.72 9.86 -22.15
C VAL A 592 1.12 10.32 -20.83
N LEU A 593 1.93 10.89 -19.94
CA LEU A 593 1.47 11.57 -18.73
C LEU A 593 1.70 13.08 -18.87
N GLU A 594 0.63 13.85 -18.86
CA GLU A 594 0.65 15.31 -18.93
C GLU A 594 0.46 15.91 -17.53
N TRP A 595 1.31 16.87 -17.17
CA TRP A 595 1.17 17.69 -15.98
C TRP A 595 1.44 19.15 -16.31
N ARG A 596 0.51 20.04 -15.94
CA ARG A 596 0.55 21.49 -16.22
C ARG A 596 0.76 21.80 -17.72
N GLY A 597 0.14 21.01 -18.58
CA GLY A 597 0.25 21.14 -20.04
C GLY A 597 1.60 20.75 -20.62
N LYS A 598 2.43 20.00 -19.86
CA LYS A 598 3.71 19.43 -20.32
C LYS A 598 3.65 17.91 -20.23
N GLU A 599 4.07 17.23 -21.29
CA GLU A 599 4.29 15.79 -21.27
C GLU A 599 5.53 15.48 -20.43
N ILE A 600 5.31 15.07 -19.18
CA ILE A 600 6.40 14.69 -18.28
C ILE A 600 6.79 13.22 -18.46
N VAL A 601 5.93 12.41 -19.11
CA VAL A 601 6.24 11.06 -19.57
C VAL A 601 5.70 10.92 -20.98
N ASN A 602 6.53 10.42 -21.90
CA ASN A 602 6.10 10.04 -23.23
C ASN A 602 6.97 8.87 -23.73
N ILE A 603 6.58 7.64 -23.39
CA ILE A 603 7.36 6.44 -23.67
C ILE A 603 6.57 5.50 -24.57
N SER A 604 7.25 4.88 -25.54
CA SER A 604 6.63 3.85 -26.39
C SER A 604 6.28 2.59 -25.61
N ARG A 605 5.14 1.96 -25.94
CA ARG A 605 4.72 0.71 -25.31
C ARG A 605 5.73 -0.42 -25.55
N GLU A 606 6.25 -0.50 -26.78
CA GLU A 606 7.29 -1.46 -27.16
C GLU A 606 8.52 -1.37 -26.24
N PHE A 607 8.96 -0.15 -25.89
CA PHE A 607 10.10 0.02 -24.98
C PHE A 607 9.76 -0.36 -23.54
N LEU A 608 8.58 0.02 -23.03
CA LEU A 608 8.13 -0.39 -21.69
C LEU A 608 8.11 -1.93 -21.56
N ASP A 609 7.63 -2.62 -22.60
CA ASP A 609 7.50 -4.08 -22.65
C ASP A 609 8.82 -4.83 -22.81
N THR A 610 9.94 -4.15 -23.09
CA THR A 610 11.27 -4.77 -23.01
C THR A 610 11.55 -5.29 -21.59
N ASN A 611 10.88 -4.69 -20.60
CA ASN A 611 11.11 -4.96 -19.18
C ASN A 611 12.57 -4.73 -18.78
N GLY A 612 13.37 -3.92 -19.47
CA GLY A 612 14.77 -3.71 -19.12
C GLY A 612 15.72 -4.80 -19.64
N ALA A 613 16.97 -4.79 -19.20
CA ALA A 613 18.03 -5.61 -19.77
C ALA A 613 17.92 -7.10 -19.39
N HIS A 614 18.38 -7.99 -20.28
CA HIS A 614 18.49 -9.44 -20.00
C HIS A 614 19.52 -9.72 -18.91
N GLN A 615 19.20 -10.68 -18.03
CA GLN A 615 20.05 -11.06 -16.90
C GLN A 615 20.22 -12.57 -16.83
N GLU A 616 21.44 -12.98 -16.46
CA GLU A 616 21.87 -14.37 -16.33
C GLU A 616 22.58 -14.57 -15.00
N THR A 617 22.41 -15.76 -14.39
CA THR A 617 23.13 -16.16 -13.18
C THR A 617 23.39 -17.66 -13.15
N SER A 618 24.30 -18.08 -12.28
CA SER A 618 24.57 -19.48 -11.95
C SER A 618 24.07 -19.77 -10.53
N VAL A 619 23.59 -21.00 -10.29
CA VAL A 619 22.97 -21.42 -9.03
C VAL A 619 23.68 -22.66 -8.50
N ALA A 620 24.01 -22.63 -7.21
CA ALA A 620 24.38 -23.80 -6.43
C ALA A 620 23.30 -24.04 -5.37
N VAL A 621 22.81 -25.28 -5.29
CA VAL A 621 21.80 -25.70 -4.32
C VAL A 621 22.50 -26.39 -3.17
N ASP A 622 22.58 -25.68 -2.05
CA ASP A 622 23.14 -26.17 -0.80
C ASP A 622 22.27 -27.31 -0.24
N MET A 623 22.92 -28.34 0.31
CA MET A 623 22.21 -29.42 0.98
C MET A 623 21.69 -28.96 2.35
N PRO A 624 20.43 -29.29 2.71
CA PRO A 624 19.83 -28.91 3.99
C PRO A 624 20.40 -29.64 5.21
#